data_AF-A0AAV7X5U6-F1
#
_entry.id   AF-A0AAV7X5U6-F1
#
_cell.length_a   1.000
_cell.length_b   1.000
_cell.length_c   1.000
_cell.angle_alpha   90.00
_cell.angle_beta   90.00
_cell.angle_gamma   90.00
#
_symmetry.space_group_name_H-M   'P 1'
#
loop_
_entity.id
_entity.type
_entity.pdbx_description
1 polymer ?
#
loop_
_entity_poly.entity_id
_entity_poly.type
_entity_poly.pdbx_seq_one_letter_code
_entity_poly.pdbx_strand_id
1 'polypeptide(L)'
;MSVIRNNALVRRIRKHISDGYERKPDVPTPGTRFHKLGTIFSRTTGLIKSGALPAEEIPRWYSVFKAFPPKYEPRFNRPPLDVVVKEIYYPEDKLRAKIKRWETFDLKSTKTSQSEKLVAKYLEMRKSRDDDDKLIEELLQSQSGDRNSQSSPGVVKT
;
A
#
# COMPACT_ATOMS: atom_id res chain seq x y z
N MET A 1 25.11 65.38 -22.89
CA MET A 1 25.47 65.27 -21.47
C MET A 1 25.68 63.80 -21.12
N SER A 2 26.93 63.34 -21.09
CA SER A 2 27.31 61.95 -20.82
C SER A 2 27.26 61.66 -19.32
N VAL A 3 26.35 60.79 -18.88
CA VAL A 3 26.28 60.35 -17.49
C VAL A 3 27.26 59.19 -17.29
N ILE A 4 28.44 59.52 -16.79
CA ILE A 4 29.48 58.56 -16.41
C ILE A 4 28.96 57.75 -15.21
N ARG A 5 28.84 56.45 -15.43
CA ARG A 5 28.34 55.45 -14.48
C ARG A 5 29.32 55.29 -13.31
N ASN A 6 28.93 55.74 -12.11
CA ASN A 6 29.64 55.42 -10.86
C ASN A 6 29.40 53.95 -10.47
N ASN A 7 30.15 53.06 -11.11
CA ASN A 7 30.05 51.61 -11.01
C ASN A 7 30.86 51.02 -9.84
N ALA A 8 31.10 51.77 -8.77
CA ALA A 8 31.85 51.28 -7.60
C ALA A 8 31.02 50.28 -6.78
N LEU A 9 29.73 50.55 -6.59
CA LEU A 9 28.78 49.67 -5.90
C LEU A 9 28.52 48.38 -6.69
N VAL A 10 28.33 48.48 -8.01
CA VAL A 10 28.12 47.31 -8.87
C VAL A 10 29.38 46.43 -8.95
N ARG A 11 30.58 47.04 -8.97
CA ARG A 11 31.85 46.29 -8.90
C ARG A 11 32.06 45.62 -7.54
N ARG A 12 31.69 46.28 -6.44
CA ARG A 12 31.79 45.72 -5.07
C ARG A 12 30.84 44.54 -4.87
N ILE A 13 29.62 44.63 -5.38
CA ILE A 13 28.65 43.52 -5.38
C ILE A 13 29.15 42.37 -6.25
N ARG A 14 29.67 42.64 -7.46
CA ARG A 14 30.26 41.60 -8.32
C ARG A 14 31.50 40.93 -7.72
N LYS A 15 32.36 41.66 -6.99
CA LYS A 15 33.58 41.12 -6.38
C LYS A 15 33.28 40.11 -5.27
N HIS A 16 32.20 40.31 -4.52
CA HIS A 16 31.72 39.32 -3.54
C HIS A 16 30.88 38.18 -4.15
N ILE A 17 30.53 38.27 -5.42
CA ILE A 17 29.88 37.18 -6.17
C ILE A 17 30.93 36.32 -6.90
N SER A 18 32.09 36.89 -7.26
CA SER A 18 33.18 36.17 -7.94
C SER A 18 34.01 35.30 -7.00
N ASP A 19 34.15 35.71 -5.74
CA ASP A 19 34.71 34.86 -4.70
C ASP A 19 33.60 33.89 -4.31
N GLY A 20 33.64 32.68 -4.87
CA GLY A 20 32.66 31.63 -4.58
C GLY A 20 32.45 31.50 -3.08
N TYR A 21 31.21 31.31 -2.65
CA TYR A 21 30.90 31.10 -1.24
C TYR A 21 31.56 29.79 -0.76
N GLU A 22 32.74 29.89 -0.17
CA GLU A 22 33.40 28.77 0.50
C GLU A 22 32.60 28.41 1.74
N ARG A 23 32.02 27.21 1.73
CA ARG A 23 31.25 26.66 2.84
C ARG A 23 32.20 26.41 4.01
N LYS A 24 31.93 27.05 5.15
CA LYS A 24 32.61 26.74 6.41
C LYS A 24 32.28 25.29 6.81
N PRO A 25 33.27 24.48 7.21
CA PRO A 25 33.07 23.06 7.53
C PRO A 25 32.09 22.82 8.69
N ASP A 26 31.91 23.80 9.56
CA ASP A 26 31.08 23.71 10.77
C ASP A 26 29.59 24.00 10.53
N VAL A 27 29.20 24.41 9.32
CA VAL A 27 27.81 24.74 9.00
C VAL A 27 27.09 23.49 8.49
N PRO A 28 25.96 23.08 9.12
CA PRO A 28 25.18 21.95 8.63
C PRO A 28 24.77 22.15 7.17
N THR A 29 24.85 21.08 6.38
CA THR A 29 24.38 21.04 5.00
C THR A 29 22.98 21.67 4.89
N PRO A 30 22.77 22.70 4.05
CA PRO A 30 21.48 23.31 3.84
C PRO A 30 20.46 22.28 3.36
N GLY A 31 19.43 22.09 4.16
CA GLY A 31 18.32 21.19 3.90
C GLY A 31 16.98 21.93 3.96
N THR A 32 15.98 21.39 3.26
CA THR A 32 14.61 21.89 3.34
C THR A 32 13.80 21.08 4.36
N ARG A 33 13.16 21.76 5.32
CA ARG A 33 12.27 21.14 6.32
C ARG A 33 10.78 21.19 5.93
N PHE A 34 10.48 21.72 4.74
CA PHE A 34 9.12 21.86 4.22
C PHE A 34 8.58 20.52 3.71
N HIS A 35 7.93 19.75 4.59
CA HIS A 35 7.34 18.44 4.23
C HIS A 35 6.03 18.55 3.43
N LYS A 36 5.30 19.67 3.55
CA LYS A 36 4.02 19.91 2.84
C LYS A 36 4.18 20.38 1.40
N LEU A 37 5.37 20.86 1.02
CA LEU A 37 5.64 21.42 -0.31
C LEU A 37 6.47 20.43 -1.12
N GLY A 38 5.88 19.90 -2.19
CA GLY A 38 6.53 18.96 -3.10
C GLY A 38 6.92 17.64 -2.44
N THR A 39 7.81 16.90 -3.10
CA THR A 39 8.40 15.65 -2.60
C THR A 39 9.84 15.84 -2.14
N ILE A 40 10.35 14.91 -1.35
CA ILE A 40 11.77 14.87 -0.98
C ILE A 40 12.68 14.94 -2.23
N PHE A 41 12.29 14.27 -3.32
CA PHE A 41 13.06 14.24 -4.56
C PHE A 41 13.02 15.59 -5.29
N SER A 42 11.85 16.21 -5.43
CA SER A 42 11.74 17.55 -6.05
C SER A 42 12.54 18.61 -5.28
N ARG A 43 12.60 18.48 -3.95
CA ARG A 43 13.34 19.41 -3.10
C ARG A 43 14.85 19.20 -3.20
N THR A 44 15.32 17.95 -3.16
CA THR A 44 16.76 17.67 -3.32
C THR A 44 17.25 17.98 -4.74
N THR A 45 16.49 17.63 -5.78
CA THR A 45 16.79 18.03 -7.16
C THR A 45 16.90 19.56 -7.31
N GLY A 46 16.00 20.32 -6.68
CA GLY A 46 16.05 21.78 -6.67
C GLY A 46 17.30 22.34 -6.00
N LEU A 47 17.68 21.81 -4.83
CA LEU A 47 18.92 22.20 -4.12
C LEU A 47 20.19 21.88 -4.92
N ILE A 48 20.21 20.75 -5.63
CA ILE A 48 21.32 20.37 -6.52
C ILE A 48 21.39 21.35 -7.70
N LYS A 49 20.25 21.66 -8.33
CA LYS A 49 20.20 22.58 -9.49
C LYS A 49 20.56 24.02 -9.15
N SER A 50 20.26 24.48 -7.95
CA SER A 50 20.60 25.85 -7.50
C SER A 50 22.04 25.98 -7.01
N GLY A 51 22.80 24.88 -6.93
CA GLY A 51 24.15 24.87 -6.37
C GLY A 51 24.20 25.01 -4.84
N ALA A 52 23.04 24.98 -4.16
CA ALA A 52 22.98 25.05 -2.70
C ALA A 52 23.48 23.76 -2.03
N LEU A 53 23.35 22.63 -2.73
CA LEU A 53 23.86 21.32 -2.33
C LEU A 53 25.05 20.91 -3.22
N PRO A 54 26.28 20.87 -2.70
CA PRO A 54 27.45 20.43 -3.45
C PRO A 54 27.35 18.94 -3.80
N ALA A 55 28.09 18.53 -4.84
CA ALA A 55 28.02 17.17 -5.37
C ALA A 55 28.38 16.08 -4.35
N GLU A 56 29.30 16.38 -3.44
CA GLU A 56 29.77 15.48 -2.38
C GLU A 56 28.72 15.23 -1.30
N GLU A 57 27.81 16.20 -1.09
CA GLU A 57 26.74 16.11 -0.09
C GLU A 57 25.43 15.58 -0.68
N ILE A 58 25.43 15.12 -1.94
CA ILE A 58 24.25 14.49 -2.54
C ILE A 58 23.94 13.19 -1.76
N PRO A 59 22.71 13.03 -1.23
CA PRO A 59 22.35 11.84 -0.49
C PRO A 59 22.48 10.58 -1.35
N ARG A 60 23.06 9.51 -0.80
CA ARG A 60 23.23 8.23 -1.52
C ARG A 60 21.94 7.70 -2.12
N TRP A 61 20.81 7.86 -1.42
CA TRP A 61 19.48 7.42 -1.89
C TRP A 61 19.02 8.13 -3.18
N TYR A 62 19.52 9.32 -3.49
CA TYR A 62 19.11 10.11 -4.65
C TYR A 62 19.36 9.36 -5.96
N SER A 63 20.50 8.67 -6.05
CA SER A 63 20.87 7.86 -7.21
C SER A 63 19.88 6.71 -7.45
N VAL A 64 19.54 6.00 -6.37
CA VAL A 64 18.58 4.88 -6.38
C VAL A 64 17.19 5.38 -6.78
N PHE A 65 16.72 6.47 -6.18
CA PHE A 65 15.42 7.06 -6.50
C PHE A 65 15.35 7.54 -7.96
N LYS A 66 16.44 8.12 -8.48
CA LYS A 66 16.52 8.58 -9.88
C LYS A 66 16.50 7.41 -10.87
N ALA A 67 17.14 6.29 -10.52
CA ALA A 67 17.17 5.08 -11.36
C ALA A 67 15.84 4.32 -11.32
N PHE A 68 15.23 4.20 -10.14
CA PHE A 68 14.02 3.44 -9.89
C PHE A 68 12.96 4.32 -9.22
N PRO A 69 12.33 5.25 -9.97
CA PRO A 69 11.31 6.11 -9.39
C PRO A 69 10.08 5.27 -8.97
N PRO A 70 9.47 5.57 -7.80
CA PRO A 70 8.26 4.89 -7.37
C PRO A 70 7.07 5.23 -8.29
N LYS A 71 6.09 4.33 -8.39
CA LYS A 71 4.88 4.55 -9.20
C LYS A 71 4.11 5.81 -8.78
N TYR A 72 4.04 6.07 -7.48
CA TYR A 72 3.45 7.29 -6.92
C TYR A 72 4.50 8.03 -6.13
N GLU A 73 4.71 9.30 -6.46
CA GLU A 73 5.65 10.13 -5.71
C GLU A 73 5.14 10.39 -4.28
N PRO A 74 6.02 10.43 -3.27
CA PRO A 74 5.66 10.69 -1.88
C PRO A 74 5.34 12.18 -1.68
N ARG A 75 4.13 12.58 -2.11
CA ARG A 75 3.59 13.93 -1.96
C ARG A 75 2.73 13.99 -0.69
N PHE A 76 2.85 15.10 0.02
CA PHE A 76 1.88 15.41 1.07
C PHE A 76 0.55 15.81 0.43
N ASN A 77 -0.43 14.93 0.52
CA ASN A 77 -1.79 15.19 0.05
C ASN A 77 -2.67 15.52 1.25
N ARG A 78 -3.62 16.44 1.05
CA ARG A 78 -4.70 16.66 2.02
C ARG A 78 -5.48 15.34 2.17
N PRO A 79 -5.79 14.88 3.40
CA PRO A 79 -6.57 13.67 3.58
C PRO A 79 -7.89 13.82 2.81
N PRO A 80 -8.29 12.79 2.04
CA PRO A 80 -9.59 12.80 1.36
C PRO A 80 -10.72 12.85 2.41
N LEU A 81 -11.86 13.39 2.02
CA LEU A 81 -13.09 13.27 2.81
C LEU A 81 -13.48 11.79 2.91
N ASP A 82 -14.24 11.43 3.94
CA ASP A 82 -14.61 10.04 4.25
C ASP A 82 -15.09 9.28 3.00
N VAL A 83 -14.27 8.33 2.56
CA VAL A 83 -14.59 7.45 1.44
C VAL A 83 -15.29 6.23 2.00
N VAL A 84 -16.54 6.01 1.58
CA VAL A 84 -17.28 4.78 1.93
C VAL A 84 -16.67 3.61 1.15
N VAL A 85 -15.89 2.78 1.84
CA VAL A 85 -15.37 1.53 1.29
C VAL A 85 -16.52 0.52 1.21
N LYS A 86 -16.74 -0.08 0.04
CA LYS A 86 -17.76 -1.10 -0.15
C LYS A 86 -17.36 -2.39 0.55
N GLU A 87 -18.30 -2.98 1.27
CA GLU A 87 -18.15 -4.31 1.85
C GLU A 87 -18.06 -5.37 0.75
N ILE A 88 -17.17 -6.35 0.95
CA ILE A 88 -16.93 -7.42 -0.01
C ILE A 88 -17.77 -8.62 0.42
N TYR A 89 -18.79 -8.93 -0.38
CA TYR A 89 -19.67 -10.09 -0.18
C TYR A 89 -19.53 -11.05 -1.35
N TYR A 90 -19.46 -12.33 -1.04
CA TYR A 90 -19.45 -13.41 -2.01
C TYR A 90 -20.78 -14.16 -2.02
N PRO A 91 -21.18 -14.78 -3.14
CA PRO A 91 -22.45 -15.50 -3.23
C PRO A 91 -22.52 -16.68 -2.25
N GLU A 92 -21.41 -17.33 -1.95
CA GLU A 92 -21.31 -18.40 -0.96
C GLU A 92 -21.45 -17.94 0.49
N ASP A 93 -21.34 -16.64 0.78
CA ASP A 93 -21.46 -16.14 2.15
C ASP A 93 -22.87 -16.37 2.70
N LYS A 94 -23.89 -16.42 1.84
CA LYS A 94 -25.26 -16.84 2.21
C LYS A 94 -25.29 -18.27 2.75
N LEU A 95 -24.53 -19.18 2.13
CA LEU A 95 -24.40 -20.57 2.58
C LEU A 95 -23.65 -20.62 3.91
N ARG A 96 -22.49 -19.93 3.99
CA ARG A 96 -21.66 -19.88 5.20
C ARG A 96 -22.41 -19.30 6.39
N ALA A 97 -23.26 -18.30 6.19
CA ALA A 97 -24.12 -17.71 7.23
C ALA A 97 -25.16 -18.69 7.79
N LYS A 98 -25.67 -19.63 6.98
CA LYS A 98 -26.64 -20.65 7.42
C LYS A 98 -25.98 -21.85 8.12
N ILE A 99 -24.66 -22.02 8.00
CA ILE A 99 -23.93 -23.08 8.70
C ILE A 99 -23.83 -22.72 10.19
N LYS A 100 -24.66 -23.37 11.03
CA LYS A 100 -24.70 -23.13 12.48
C LYS A 100 -23.48 -23.63 13.25
N ARG A 101 -22.61 -24.45 12.63
CA ARG A 101 -21.55 -25.19 13.32
C ARG A 101 -20.19 -24.56 13.07
N TRP A 102 -19.45 -24.37 14.16
CA TRP A 102 -18.10 -23.84 14.15
C TRP A 102 -17.13 -25.02 14.07
N GLU A 103 -16.28 -25.03 13.04
CA GLU A 103 -15.16 -25.95 12.92
C GLU A 103 -13.90 -25.32 13.49
N THR A 104 -13.00 -26.14 14.04
CA THR A 104 -11.65 -25.69 14.37
C THR A 104 -10.82 -25.67 13.10
N PHE A 105 -10.33 -24.49 12.71
CA PHE A 105 -9.54 -24.31 11.50
C PHE A 105 -8.05 -24.20 11.83
N ASP A 106 -7.23 -24.95 11.11
CA ASP A 106 -5.78 -24.71 11.08
C ASP A 106 -5.43 -23.79 9.91
N LEU A 107 -5.26 -22.49 10.22
CA LEU A 107 -4.94 -21.42 9.27
C LEU A 107 -3.56 -21.61 8.59
N LYS A 108 -2.70 -22.49 9.09
CA LYS A 108 -1.40 -22.78 8.47
C LYS A 108 -1.50 -23.86 7.39
N SER A 109 -2.52 -24.71 7.47
CA SER A 109 -2.72 -25.81 6.54
C SER A 109 -3.52 -25.35 5.32
N THR A 110 -3.17 -25.86 4.14
CA THR A 110 -3.93 -25.66 2.90
C THR A 110 -5.05 -26.69 2.73
N LYS A 111 -5.41 -27.41 3.79
CA LYS A 111 -6.44 -28.44 3.75
C LYS A 111 -7.82 -27.79 3.66
N THR A 112 -8.67 -28.29 2.76
CA THR A 112 -10.05 -27.84 2.62
C THR A 112 -10.86 -28.16 3.87
N SER A 113 -11.52 -27.17 4.45
CA SER A 113 -12.48 -27.37 5.53
C SER A 113 -13.75 -28.08 5.05
N GLN A 114 -14.62 -28.53 5.96
CA GLN A 114 -15.90 -29.10 5.53
C GLN A 114 -16.77 -27.98 4.94
N SER A 115 -16.74 -26.78 5.51
CA SER A 115 -17.40 -25.61 4.92
C SER A 115 -16.94 -25.33 3.48
N GLU A 116 -15.65 -25.46 3.17
CA GLU A 116 -15.10 -25.24 1.83
C GLU A 116 -15.59 -26.31 0.84
N LYS A 117 -15.63 -27.58 1.26
CA LYS A 117 -16.18 -28.68 0.44
C LYS A 117 -17.66 -28.45 0.11
N LEU A 118 -18.43 -27.89 1.04
CA LEU A 118 -19.82 -27.53 0.81
C LEU A 118 -19.97 -26.37 -0.15
N VAL A 119 -19.12 -25.35 -0.01
CA VAL A 119 -19.07 -24.24 -0.96
C VAL A 119 -18.73 -24.74 -2.37
N ALA A 120 -17.79 -25.66 -2.52
CA ALA A 120 -17.46 -26.24 -3.82
C ALA A 120 -18.67 -26.93 -4.46
N LYS A 121 -19.38 -27.78 -3.69
CA LYS A 121 -20.60 -28.45 -4.16
C LYS A 121 -21.71 -27.45 -4.51
N TYR A 122 -21.87 -26.39 -3.72
CA TYR A 122 -22.80 -25.30 -3.99
C TYR A 122 -22.49 -24.57 -5.29
N LEU A 123 -21.23 -24.21 -5.52
CA LEU A 123 -20.80 -23.55 -6.74
C LEU A 123 -21.01 -24.42 -7.98
N GLU A 124 -20.89 -25.75 -7.86
CA GLU A 124 -21.22 -26.67 -8.93
C GLU A 124 -22.72 -26.69 -9.24
N MET A 125 -23.58 -26.81 -8.21
CA MET A 125 -25.04 -26.77 -8.40
C MET A 125 -25.54 -25.42 -8.92
N ARG A 126 -24.89 -24.33 -8.50
CA ARG A 126 -25.22 -22.98 -8.95
C ARG A 126 -24.95 -22.75 -10.44
N LYS A 127 -24.10 -23.56 -11.08
CA LYS A 127 -23.90 -23.49 -12.54
C LYS A 127 -25.12 -23.96 -13.33
N SER A 128 -25.93 -24.87 -12.78
CA SER A 128 -27.09 -25.43 -13.47
C SER A 128 -28.40 -24.76 -13.07
N ARG A 129 -28.46 -24.10 -11.90
CA ARG A 129 -29.68 -23.51 -11.34
C ARG A 129 -29.39 -22.22 -10.57
N ASP A 130 -30.27 -21.22 -10.71
CA ASP A 130 -30.10 -19.87 -10.13
C ASP A 130 -30.86 -19.63 -8.80
N ASP A 131 -31.42 -20.67 -8.16
CA ASP A 131 -32.17 -20.53 -6.91
C ASP A 131 -31.26 -20.74 -5.66
N ASP A 132 -30.48 -19.71 -5.28
CA ASP A 132 -29.52 -19.78 -4.16
C ASP A 132 -30.14 -20.37 -2.86
N ASP A 133 -31.31 -19.88 -2.43
CA ASP A 133 -31.90 -20.29 -1.14
C ASP A 133 -32.33 -21.76 -1.10
N LYS A 134 -32.95 -22.24 -2.18
CA LYS A 134 -33.40 -23.63 -2.28
C LYS A 134 -32.22 -24.60 -2.37
N LEU A 135 -31.19 -24.23 -3.14
CA LEU A 135 -29.96 -25.00 -3.24
C LEU A 135 -29.25 -25.13 -1.90
N ILE A 136 -29.22 -24.04 -1.12
CA ILE A 136 -28.62 -24.06 0.22
C ILE A 136 -29.40 -24.99 1.16
N GLU A 137 -30.74 -24.93 1.15
CA GLU A 137 -31.57 -25.81 1.98
C GLU A 137 -31.38 -27.29 1.63
N GLU A 138 -31.38 -27.62 0.34
CA GLU A 138 -31.11 -28.98 -0.16
C GLU A 138 -29.72 -29.48 0.27
N LEU A 139 -28.70 -28.64 0.14
CA LEU A 139 -27.34 -28.97 0.58
C LEU A 139 -27.26 -29.25 2.08
N LEU A 140 -27.90 -28.42 2.91
CA LEU A 140 -27.92 -28.60 4.35
C LEU A 140 -28.64 -29.89 4.77
N GLN A 141 -29.70 -30.30 4.04
CA GLN A 141 -30.37 -31.59 4.24
C GLN A 141 -29.49 -32.77 3.81
N SER A 142 -28.77 -32.66 2.68
CA SER A 142 -27.87 -33.74 2.24
C SER A 142 -26.75 -34.02 3.25
N GLN A 143 -26.25 -32.97 3.92
CA GLN A 143 -25.20 -33.07 4.92
C GLN A 143 -25.62 -33.66 6.26
N SER A 144 -26.90 -33.53 6.66
CA SER A 144 -27.38 -34.20 7.87
C SER A 144 -27.51 -35.70 7.66
N GLY A 145 -27.84 -36.14 6.43
CA GLY A 145 -27.90 -37.56 6.04
C GLY A 145 -26.55 -38.28 6.10
N ASP A 146 -25.50 -37.66 5.56
CA ASP A 146 -24.13 -38.24 5.53
C ASP A 146 -23.52 -38.43 6.93
N ARG A 147 -23.98 -37.68 7.94
CA ARG A 147 -23.51 -37.82 9.33
C ARG A 147 -24.11 -39.04 10.04
N ASN A 148 -25.30 -39.47 9.65
CA ASN A 148 -25.99 -40.58 10.31
C ASN A 148 -25.41 -41.95 9.91
N SER A 149 -24.57 -42.01 8.87
CA SER A 149 -23.84 -43.21 8.45
C SER A 149 -22.42 -43.30 9.02
N GLN A 150 -21.89 -42.25 9.66
CA GLN A 150 -20.56 -42.23 10.27
C GLN A 150 -20.54 -42.29 11.81
N SER A 151 -21.69 -42.41 12.47
CA SER A 151 -21.80 -42.47 13.95
C SER A 151 -21.58 -43.87 14.57
N SER A 152 -20.98 -44.82 13.84
CA SER A 152 -20.51 -46.09 14.43
C SER A 152 -18.98 -46.20 14.43
N PRO A 153 -18.27 -45.57 15.38
CA PRO A 153 -16.91 -45.97 15.69
C PRO A 153 -16.96 -47.17 16.64
N GLY A 154 -16.43 -48.31 16.17
CA GLY A 154 -16.29 -49.53 16.95
C GLY A 154 -15.54 -49.26 18.26
N VAL A 155 -16.17 -49.66 19.36
CA VAL A 155 -15.56 -49.73 20.69
C VAL A 155 -14.44 -50.76 20.64
N VAL A 156 -13.18 -50.31 20.53
CA VAL A 156 -12.04 -51.17 20.84
C VAL A 156 -11.82 -51.07 22.36
N LYS A 157 -12.35 -52.06 23.08
CA LYS A 157 -11.90 -52.37 24.43
C LYS A 157 -10.53 -53.03 24.32
N THR A 158 -9.52 -52.43 24.94
CA THR A 158 -8.39 -53.06 25.68
C THR A 158 -7.52 -51.96 26.24
#